data_AF-A0A2U1WA51-F1
#
_entry.id   AF-A0A2U1WA51-F1
#
_cell.length_a   1.000
_cell.length_b   1.000
_cell.length_c   1.000
_cell.angle_alpha   90.00
_cell.angle_beta   90.00
_cell.angle_gamma   90.00
#
_symmetry.space_group_name_H-M   'P 1'
#
loop_
_entity.id
_entity.type
_entity.pdbx_description
1 polymer ?
#
loop_
_entity_poly.entity_id
_entity_poly.type
_entity_poly.pdbx_seq_one_letter_code
_entity_poly.pdbx_strand_id
1 'polypeptide(L)' 'MSKDMMRARRRHDRARMVAKVRRILPWADVPQKVADNMAVCSCWMCGNPRRYRIELTIQERRQDIRDLDWDH' A
#
# COMPACT_ATOMS: atom_id res chain seq x y z
N MET A 1 12.41 5.28 11.31
CA MET A 1 11.41 4.43 12.02
C MET A 1 12.09 3.24 12.68
N SER A 2 11.73 2.94 13.93
CA SER A 2 12.13 1.68 14.60
C SER A 2 11.63 0.43 13.84
N LYS A 3 12.34 -0.70 13.96
CA LYS A 3 11.95 -2.00 13.36
C LYS A 3 10.53 -2.41 13.71
N ASP A 4 10.08 -2.11 14.92
CA ASP A 4 8.73 -2.44 15.38
C ASP A 4 7.67 -1.57 14.72
N MET A 5 7.94 -0.27 14.55
CA MET A 5 7.07 0.62 13.77
C MET A 5 6.95 0.17 12.32
N MET A 6 8.05 -0.26 11.69
CA MET A 6 8.02 -0.83 10.33
C MET A 6 7.17 -2.11 10.25
N ARG A 7 7.20 -2.95 11.29
CA ARG A 7 6.38 -4.17 11.36
C ARG A 7 4.90 -3.84 11.56
N ALA A 8 4.58 -2.90 12.45
CA ALA A 8 3.21 -2.43 12.68
C ALA A 8 2.62 -1.82 11.40
N ARG A 9 3.39 -0.98 10.70
CA ARG A 9 2.97 -0.37 9.43
C ARG A 9 2.65 -1.40 8.36
N ARG A 10 3.52 -2.40 8.17
CA ARG A 10 3.28 -3.50 7.21
C ARG A 10 1.98 -4.28 7.52
N ARG A 11 1.69 -4.52 8.79
CA ARG A 11 0.43 -5.17 9.21
C ARG A 11 -0.79 -4.31 8.91
N HIS A 12 -0.71 -3.02 9.23
CA HIS A 12 -1.78 -2.06 8.92
C HIS A 12 -2.04 -2.02 7.40
N ASP A 13 -0.99 -1.85 6.59
CA ASP A 13 -1.10 -1.78 5.14
C ASP A 13 -1.74 -3.03 4.54
N ARG A 14 -1.31 -4.21 5.02
CA ARG A 14 -1.92 -5.48 4.62
C ARG A 14 -3.41 -5.55 5.01
N ALA A 15 -3.77 -5.14 6.22
CA ALA A 15 -5.16 -5.13 6.67
C ALA A 15 -6.04 -4.22 5.79
N ARG A 16 -5.54 -3.03 5.42
CA ARG A 16 -6.25 -2.14 4.48
C ARG A 16 -6.49 -2.78 3.12
N MET A 17 -5.49 -3.48 2.57
CA MET A 17 -5.61 -4.14 1.27
C MET A 17 -6.62 -5.30 1.32
N VAL A 18 -6.61 -6.11 2.39
CA VAL A 18 -7.60 -7.17 2.60
C VAL A 18 -9.01 -6.60 2.74
N ALA A 19 -9.17 -5.50 3.48
CA ALA A 19 -10.46 -4.81 3.60
C ALA A 19 -10.94 -4.26 2.25
N LYS A 20 -10.03 -3.76 1.40
CA LYS A 20 -10.35 -3.34 0.04
C LYS A 20 -10.85 -4.53 -0.79
N VAL A 21 -10.15 -5.67 -0.80
CA VAL A 21 -10.59 -6.88 -1.52
C VAL A 21 -11.99 -7.30 -1.10
N ARG A 22 -12.25 -7.40 0.21
CA ARG A 22 -13.57 -7.79 0.72
C ARG A 22 -14.70 -6.87 0.24
N ARG A 23 -14.40 -5.59 -0.01
CA ARG A 23 -15.36 -4.61 -0.52
C ARG A 23 -15.58 -4.75 -2.03
N ILE A 24 -14.52 -4.96 -2.80
CA ILE A 24 -14.58 -4.93 -4.27
C ILE A 24 -14.84 -6.30 -4.90
N LEU A 25 -14.42 -7.38 -4.22
CA LEU A 25 -14.49 -8.77 -4.63
C LEU A 25 -15.00 -9.60 -3.43
N PRO A 26 -16.26 -9.37 -2.98
CA PRO A 26 -16.83 -10.08 -1.84
C PRO A 26 -16.93 -11.60 -2.05
N TRP A 27 -16.93 -12.05 -3.31
CA TRP A 27 -16.94 -13.45 -3.72
C TRP A 27 -15.55 -14.10 -3.80
N ALA A 28 -14.47 -13.39 -3.45
CA ALA A 28 -13.13 -13.98 -3.46
C ALA A 28 -12.96 -14.97 -2.30
N ASP A 29 -12.75 -16.25 -2.59
CA ASP A 29 -12.56 -17.31 -1.59
C ASP A 29 -11.41 -17.03 -0.60
N VAL A 30 -10.32 -16.43 -1.10
CA VAL A 30 -9.14 -16.10 -0.29
C VAL A 30 -8.75 -14.63 -0.47
N PRO A 31 -9.42 -13.70 0.24
CA PRO A 31 -9.21 -12.26 0.08
C PRO A 31 -7.77 -11.83 0.37
N GLN A 32 -7.06 -12.57 1.23
CA GLN A 32 -5.67 -12.30 1.57
C GLN A 32 -4.74 -12.51 0.38
N LYS A 33 -4.91 -13.62 -0.35
CA LYS A 33 -4.08 -13.95 -1.52
C LYS A 33 -4.36 -12.99 -2.67
N VAL A 34 -5.62 -12.59 -2.85
CA VAL A 34 -5.99 -11.57 -3.83
C VAL A 34 -5.43 -10.21 -3.46
N ALA A 35 -5.43 -9.83 -2.16
CA ALA A 35 -4.90 -8.56 -1.68
C ALA A 35 -3.40 -8.41 -2.01
N ASP A 36 -2.65 -9.50 -1.84
CA ASP A 36 -1.21 -9.54 -2.13
C ASP A 36 -0.91 -9.37 -3.64
N ASN A 37 -1.87 -9.69 -4.52
CA ASN A 37 -1.74 -9.61 -5.98
C ASN A 37 -2.64 -8.54 -6.62
N MET A 38 -3.25 -7.67 -5.82
CA MET A 38 -4.27 -6.72 -6.28
C MET A 38 -3.70 -5.54 -7.08
N ALA A 39 -2.38 -5.43 -7.17
CA ALA A 39 -1.70 -4.46 -8.01
C ALA A 39 -1.76 -4.92 -9.48
N VAL A 40 -2.88 -4.63 -10.14
CA VAL A 40 -3.14 -5.05 -11.54
C VAL A 40 -2.34 -4.27 -12.59
N CYS A 41 -1.90 -3.03 -12.32
CA CYS A 41 -0.93 -2.38 -13.21
C CYS A 41 0.46 -2.34 -12.59
N SER A 42 1.34 -3.12 -13.21
CA SER A 42 2.78 -2.91 -13.22
C SER A 42 3.21 -2.16 -14.48
N CYS A 43 2.30 -1.60 -15.28
CA CYS A 43 2.66 -0.91 -16.52
C CYS A 43 3.45 0.39 -16.24
N TRP A 44 4.36 0.80 -17.13
CA TRP A 44 5.13 2.06 -16.96
C TRP A 44 4.25 3.35 -16.89
N MET A 45 3.01 3.27 -17.39
CA MET A 45 2.01 4.36 -17.35
C MET A 45 1.19 4.43 -16.05
N CYS A 46 0.84 3.30 -15.43
CA CYS A 46 -0.04 3.27 -14.24
C CYS A 46 0.58 2.55 -13.04
N GLY A 47 1.75 1.95 -13.21
CA GLY A 47 2.38 1.01 -12.30
C GLY A 47 3.47 1.66 -11.49
N ASN A 48 3.26 1.60 -10.18
CA ASN A 48 4.24 1.79 -9.11
C ASN A 48 5.50 2.59 -9.53
N PRO A 49 5.50 3.93 -9.36
CA PRO A 49 6.63 4.81 -9.65
C PRO A 49 7.97 4.30 -9.10
N ARG A 50 7.94 3.53 -8.01
CA ARG A 50 9.11 2.90 -7.39
C ARG A 50 9.82 1.88 -8.28
N ARG A 51 9.08 1.19 -9.16
CA ARG A 51 9.59 0.12 -10.02
C ARG A 51 10.20 0.64 -11.32
N TYR A 52 9.66 1.72 -11.88
CA TYR A 52 10.05 2.21 -13.20
C TYR A 52 10.82 3.53 -13.18
N ARG A 53 10.63 4.35 -12.15
CA ARG A 53 11.23 5.69 -12.03
C ARG A 53 12.02 5.89 -10.74
N ILE A 54 12.02 4.89 -9.85
CA ILE A 54 12.65 4.96 -8.52
C ILE A 54 12.08 6.15 -7.71
N GLU A 55 10.84 6.53 -7.99
CA GLU A 55 10.16 7.63 -7.32
C GLU A 55 9.20 7.12 -6.25
N LEU A 56 8.97 7.94 -5.23
CA LEU A 56 7.92 7.68 -4.24
C LEU A 56 6.54 7.66 -4.90
N THR A 57 5.71 6.70 -4.48
CA THR A 57 4.30 6.64 -4.87
C THR A 57 3.53 7.85 -4.32
N ILE A 58 2.40 8.21 -4.92
CA ILE A 58 1.60 9.35 -4.44
C ILE A 58 1.09 9.14 -3.01
N GLN A 59 0.86 7.90 -2.59
CA GLN A 59 0.49 7.60 -1.20
C GLN A 59 1.65 7.80 -0.23
N GLU A 60 2.89 7.49 -0.65
CA GLU A 60 4.08 7.73 0.15
C GLU A 60 4.37 9.22 0.27
N ARG A 61 4.31 9.98 -0.83
CA ARG A 61 4.42 11.44 -0.78
C ARG A 61 3.40 12.07 0.16
N ARG A 62 2.15 11.60 0.13
CA ARG A 62 1.09 12.04 1.05
C ARG A 62 1.34 11.64 2.49
N GLN A 63 2.00 10.50 2.72
CA GLN A 63 2.36 10.09 4.06
C GLN A 63 3.52 10.95 4.58
N ASP A 64 4.56 11.18 3.79
CA ASP A 64 5.71 11.99 4.20
C ASP A 64 5.26 13.40 4.61
N ILE A 65 4.31 14.00 3.88
CA ILE A 65 3.69 15.28 4.28
C ILE A 65 3.00 15.17 5.65
N ARG A 66 2.20 14.12 5.87
CA ARG A 66 1.52 13.91 7.16
C ARG A 66 2.50 13.68 8.31
N ASP A 67 3.58 12.98 8.05
CA ASP A 67 4.61 12.69 9.06
C ASP A 67 5.39 13.98 9.39
N LEU A 68 5.65 14.85 8.41
CA LEU A 68 6.22 16.20 8.62
C LEU A 68 5.30 17.12 9.43
N ASP A 69 4.00 17.13 9.13
CA ASP A 69 3.02 17.96 9.84
C ASP A 69 2.80 17.53 11.31
N TRP A 70 3.16 16.29 11.66
CA TRP A 70 3.00 15.75 13.02
C TRP A 70 4.17 16.09 13.96
N ASP A 71 5.34 16.43 13.39
CA ASP A 71 6.56 16.75 14.15
C ASP A 71 6.63 18.24 14.59
N HIS A 72 5.55 19.02 14.41
CA HIS A 72 5.46 20.45 14.75
C HIS A 72 4.38 20.77 15.78
#